data_AF-A0A2M7AAL6-F1
#
_entry.id   AF-A0A2M7AAL6-F1
#
_cell.length_a   1.000
_cell.length_b   1.000
_cell.length_c   1.000
_cell.angle_alpha   90.00
_cell.angle_beta   90.00
_cell.angle_gamma   90.00
#
_symmetry.space_group_name_H-M   'P 1'
#
loop_
_entity.id
_entity.type
_entity.pdbx_description
1 polymer ?
#
loop_
_entity_poly.entity_id
_entity_poly.type
_entity_poly.pdbx_seq_one_letter_code
_entity_poly.pdbx_strand_id
1 'polypeptide(L)'
;MKKKHKSQTNNVKESMAVYYKTKGEIKLPPKEYWEDNDWIHQNSTELSKNYPNMWIAVVNKKVVAYGEDASRVMEEGEKSAGEERSPVIIFIERGIHVY
;
A
#
# COMPACT_ATOMS: atom_id res chain seq x y z
N MET A 1 -29.07 20.16 1.88
CA MET A 1 -28.12 19.58 2.86
C MET A 1 -26.89 19.07 2.11
N LYS A 2 -25.72 19.70 2.25
CA LYS A 2 -24.49 19.29 1.56
C LYS A 2 -23.73 18.27 2.42
N LYS A 3 -23.85 16.97 2.13
CA LYS A 3 -22.98 15.95 2.73
C LYS A 3 -21.59 16.09 2.09
N LYS A 4 -20.66 16.71 2.82
CA LYS A 4 -19.24 16.75 2.43
C LYS A 4 -18.71 15.32 2.46
N HIS A 5 -18.32 14.79 1.31
CA HIS A 5 -17.50 13.58 1.20
C HIS A 5 -16.20 13.83 1.95
N LYS A 6 -16.11 13.36 3.21
CA LYS A 6 -14.84 13.25 3.92
C LYS A 6 -14.15 12.01 3.38
N SER A 7 -13.26 12.32 2.43
CA SER A 7 -12.27 11.52 1.72
C SER A 7 -11.72 10.31 2.50
N GLN A 8 -11.53 9.20 1.78
CA GLN A 8 -10.92 7.92 2.16
C GLN A 8 -9.68 7.99 3.08
N THR A 9 -9.01 9.14 3.16
CA THR A 9 -7.79 9.38 3.94
C THR A 9 -7.95 9.22 5.46
N ASN A 10 -9.14 9.42 6.03
CA ASN A 10 -9.35 9.23 7.47
C ASN A 10 -9.39 7.75 7.88
N ASN A 11 -10.00 6.90 7.05
CA ASN A 11 -10.10 5.46 7.31
C ASN A 11 -8.73 4.76 7.22
N VAL A 12 -7.85 5.20 6.32
CA VAL A 12 -6.51 4.64 6.16
C VAL A 12 -5.62 4.94 7.38
N LYS A 13 -5.72 6.15 7.92
CA LYS A 13 -4.97 6.53 9.14
C LYS A 13 -5.43 5.73 10.36
N GLU A 14 -6.73 5.51 10.48
CA GLU A 14 -7.30 4.69 11.56
C GLU A 14 -6.92 3.21 11.41
N SER A 15 -6.96 2.65 10.20
CA SER A 15 -6.55 1.25 9.96
C SER A 15 -5.05 1.04 10.18
N MET A 16 -4.20 1.99 9.76
CA MET A 16 -2.76 1.95 10.03
C MET A 16 -2.48 2.07 11.53
N ALA A 17 -3.18 2.97 12.24
CA ALA A 17 -3.02 3.10 13.69
C ALA A 17 -3.39 1.80 14.43
N VAL A 18 -4.39 1.05 13.97
CA VAL A 18 -4.76 -0.26 14.53
C VAL A 18 -3.66 -1.30 14.29
N TYR A 19 -3.06 -1.35 13.09
CA TYR A 19 -1.94 -2.25 12.77
C TYR A 19 -0.70 -1.97 13.65
N TYR A 20 -0.38 -0.71 13.94
CA TYR A 20 0.73 -0.38 14.85
C TYR A 20 0.38 -0.54 16.34
N LYS A 21 -0.89 -0.45 16.72
CA LYS A 21 -1.36 -0.60 18.11
C LYS A 21 -1.19 -2.02 18.65
N THR A 22 -1.26 -3.05 17.81
CA THR A 22 -1.11 -4.46 18.24
C THR A 22 0.33 -4.85 18.57
N LYS A 23 1.34 -4.03 18.22
CA LYS A 23 2.76 -4.23 18.60
C LYS A 23 3.26 -3.37 19.78
N GLY A 24 2.38 -2.69 20.50
CA GLY A 24 2.70 -2.07 21.80
C GLY A 24 3.29 -0.66 21.76
N GLU A 25 3.58 -0.07 20.59
CA GLU A 25 3.95 1.34 20.46
C GLU A 25 3.33 1.90 19.17
N ILE A 26 2.56 3.00 19.25
CA ILE A 26 2.11 3.72 18.04
C ILE A 26 3.34 4.40 17.43
N LYS A 27 4.06 3.68 16.57
CA LYS A 27 5.09 4.25 15.70
C LYS A 27 4.42 4.66 14.40
N LEU A 28 4.54 5.95 14.08
CA LEU A 28 4.20 6.41 12.74
C LEU A 28 5.08 5.64 11.74
N PRO A 29 4.56 5.30 10.54
CA PRO A 29 5.39 4.75 9.50
C PRO A 29 6.58 5.67 9.26
N PRO A 30 7.78 5.11 9.03
CA PRO A 30 8.97 5.90 8.76
C PRO A 30 8.78 6.70 7.46
N LYS A 31 9.58 7.76 7.26
CA LYS A 31 9.40 8.68 6.12
C LYS A 31 9.44 7.94 4.77
N GLU A 32 10.29 6.93 4.69
CA GLU A 32 10.51 6.04 3.54
C GLU A 32 9.22 5.36 3.10
N TYR A 33 8.35 4.96 4.04
CA TYR A 33 7.05 4.37 3.72
C TYR A 33 6.18 5.34 2.91
N TRP A 34 6.18 6.62 3.31
CA TRP A 34 5.41 7.66 2.62
C TRP A 34 6.00 8.00 1.25
N GLU A 35 7.34 7.96 1.11
CA GLU A 35 7.99 8.15 -0.20
C GLU A 35 7.64 7.03 -1.18
N ASP A 36 7.56 5.79 -0.70
CA ASP A 36 7.16 4.63 -1.51
C ASP A 36 5.66 4.71 -1.88
N ASN A 37 4.80 5.14 -0.94
CA ASN A 37 3.39 5.39 -1.20
C ASN A 37 3.18 6.49 -2.26
N ASP A 38 3.90 7.61 -2.16
CA ASP A 38 3.82 8.69 -3.13
C ASP A 38 4.30 8.25 -4.51
N TRP A 39 5.36 7.43 -4.57
CA TRP A 39 5.83 6.85 -5.83
C TRP A 39 4.78 5.94 -6.46
N ILE A 40 4.07 5.11 -5.69
CA ILE A 40 2.95 4.30 -6.21
C ILE A 40 1.90 5.17 -6.87
N HIS A 41 1.50 6.27 -6.21
CA HIS A 41 0.48 7.17 -6.76
C HIS A 41 0.94 7.82 -8.08
N GLN A 42 2.19 8.29 -8.14
CA GLN A 42 2.79 8.87 -9.33
C GLN A 42 2.91 7.88 -10.49
N ASN A 43 3.09 6.58 -10.20
CA ASN A 43 3.29 5.52 -11.19
C ASN A 43 2.05 4.62 -11.38
N SER A 44 0.91 5.02 -10.82
CA SER A 44 -0.33 4.21 -10.78
C SER A 44 -0.83 3.75 -12.17
N THR A 45 -0.63 4.57 -13.21
CA THR A 45 -1.01 4.21 -14.59
C THR A 45 -0.14 3.09 -15.16
N GLU A 46 1.15 3.07 -14.82
CA GLU A 46 2.05 2.00 -15.25
C GLU A 46 1.83 0.74 -14.42
N LEU A 47 1.70 0.89 -13.10
CA LEU A 47 1.42 -0.21 -12.19
C LEU A 47 0.12 -0.95 -12.55
N SER A 48 -0.96 -0.22 -12.90
CA SER A 48 -2.23 -0.84 -13.34
C SER A 48 -2.17 -1.56 -14.68
N LYS A 49 -1.18 -1.25 -15.52
CA LYS A 49 -0.92 -2.00 -16.76
C LYS A 49 -0.12 -3.27 -16.48
N ASN A 50 0.89 -3.19 -15.61
CA ASN A 50 1.84 -4.27 -15.36
C ASN A 50 1.36 -5.26 -14.29
N TYR A 51 0.57 -4.81 -13.31
CA TYR A 51 0.07 -5.59 -12.18
C TYR A 51 -1.46 -5.45 -12.01
N PRO A 52 -2.26 -5.72 -13.05
CA PRO A 52 -3.70 -5.50 -12.98
C PRO A 52 -4.38 -6.48 -12.03
N ASN A 53 -5.20 -5.95 -11.11
CA ASN A 53 -5.96 -6.72 -10.12
C ASN A 53 -5.06 -7.60 -9.22
N MET A 54 -3.87 -7.09 -8.89
CA MET A 54 -2.91 -7.76 -8.02
C MET A 54 -2.57 -6.89 -6.82
N TRP A 55 -2.26 -7.56 -5.71
CA TRP A 55 -1.50 -6.97 -4.63
C TRP A 55 -0.05 -6.79 -5.08
N ILE A 56 0.54 -5.66 -4.74
CA ILE A 56 1.97 -5.40 -4.91
C ILE A 56 2.58 -5.00 -3.57
N ALA A 57 3.84 -5.37 -3.38
CA ALA A 57 4.70 -4.88 -2.31
C ALA A 57 5.76 -3.97 -2.90
N VAL A 58 5.88 -2.75 -2.38
CA VAL A 58 6.86 -1.76 -2.81
C VAL A 58 7.82 -1.42 -1.68
N VAL A 59 9.11 -1.42 -2.02
CA VAL A 59 10.21 -1.00 -1.15
C VAL A 59 11.19 -0.22 -2.01
N ASN A 60 11.67 0.94 -1.54
CA ASN A 60 12.61 1.77 -2.31
C ASN A 60 12.11 2.09 -3.72
N LYS A 61 10.82 2.44 -3.84
CA LYS A 61 10.20 2.82 -5.12
C LYS A 61 10.31 1.71 -6.18
N LYS A 62 10.36 0.45 -5.73
CA LYS A 62 10.43 -0.73 -6.58
C LYS A 62 9.46 -1.79 -6.10
N VAL A 63 8.75 -2.42 -7.04
CA VAL A 63 7.94 -3.60 -6.77
C VAL A 63 8.86 -4.78 -6.45
N VAL A 64 8.76 -5.32 -5.24
CA VAL A 64 9.57 -6.45 -4.74
C VAL A 64 8.79 -7.76 -4.72
N ALA A 65 7.46 -7.72 -4.61
CA ALA A 65 6.57 -8.87 -4.69
C ALA A 65 5.22 -8.46 -5.30
N TYR A 66 4.52 -9.41 -5.91
CA TYR A 66 3.17 -9.19 -6.44
C TYR A 66 2.38 -10.49 -6.57
N GLY A 67 1.05 -10.43 -6.52
CA GLY A 67 0.18 -11.58 -6.66
C GLY A 67 -1.25 -11.34 -6.22
N GLU A 68 -2.10 -12.37 -6.33
CA GLU A 68 -3.52 -12.28 -5.97
C GLU A 68 -3.76 -12.40 -4.45
N ASP A 69 -2.80 -12.93 -3.70
CA ASP A 69 -2.86 -13.14 -2.25
C ASP A 69 -2.08 -12.07 -1.50
N ALA A 70 -2.78 -11.22 -0.75
CA ALA A 70 -2.19 -10.15 0.03
C ALA A 70 -1.22 -10.63 1.12
N SER A 71 -1.54 -11.76 1.77
CA SER A 71 -0.74 -12.32 2.87
C SER A 71 0.60 -12.82 2.36
N ARG A 72 0.57 -13.51 1.22
CA ARG A 72 1.78 -13.98 0.55
C ARG A 72 2.65 -12.82 0.06
N VAL A 73 2.03 -11.81 -0.55
CA VAL A 73 2.76 -10.62 -1.04
C VAL A 73 3.36 -9.82 0.11
N MET A 74 2.68 -9.76 1.26
CA MET A 74 3.22 -9.17 2.48
C MET A 74 4.44 -9.95 2.98
N GLU A 75 4.35 -11.27 3.11
CA GLU A 75 5.47 -12.11 3.56
C GLU A 75 6.69 -12.01 2.63
N GLU A 76 6.48 -12.06 1.32
CA GLU A 76 7.55 -11.91 0.32
C GLU A 76 8.15 -10.48 0.33
N GLY A 77 7.30 -9.47 0.55
CA GLY A 77 7.71 -8.08 0.70
C GLY A 77 8.57 -7.84 1.94
N GLU A 78 8.16 -8.38 3.09
CA GLU A 78 8.91 -8.27 4.35
C GLU A 78 10.26 -8.97 4.25
N LYS A 79 10.31 -10.18 3.66
CA LYS A 79 11.57 -10.89 3.40
C LYS A 79 12.52 -10.09 2.51
N SER A 80 11.98 -9.36 1.54
CA SER A 80 12.78 -8.55 0.60
C SER A 80 13.21 -7.21 1.19
N ALA A 81 12.43 -6.65 2.12
CA ALA A 81 12.70 -5.36 2.76
C ALA A 81 13.75 -5.45 3.89
N GLY A 82 13.85 -6.63 4.53
CA GLY A 82 14.65 -6.82 5.74
C GLY A 82 13.96 -6.28 7.00
N GLU A 83 14.60 -6.44 8.16
CA GLU A 83 14.01 -6.09 9.47
C GLU A 83 13.80 -4.58 9.69
N GLU A 84 14.51 -3.73 8.93
CA GLU A 84 14.53 -2.28 9.14
C GLU A 84 13.40 -1.55 8.39
N ARG A 85 12.72 -2.21 7.45
CA ARG A 85 11.72 -1.56 6.59
C ARG A 85 10.45 -2.37 6.43
N SER A 86 9.32 -1.67 6.54
CA SER A 86 8.01 -2.22 6.22
C SER A 86 7.67 -1.91 4.76
N PRO A 87 7.36 -2.91 3.92
CA PRO A 87 6.91 -2.67 2.56
C PRO A 87 5.56 -1.94 2.52
N VAL A 88 5.33 -1.12 1.50
CA VAL A 88 4.00 -0.61 1.19
C VAL A 88 3.23 -1.68 0.41
N ILE A 89 2.14 -2.18 0.98
CA ILE A 89 1.26 -3.17 0.34
C ILE A 89 0.00 -2.47 -0.17
N ILE A 90 -0.26 -2.56 -1.48
CA ILE A 90 -1.46 -1.98 -2.09
C ILE A 90 -2.05 -2.92 -3.14
N PHE A 91 -3.37 -2.91 -3.25
CA PHE A 91 -4.07 -3.57 -4.34
C PHE A 91 -4.18 -2.63 -5.55
N ILE A 92 -3.69 -3.09 -6.69
CA ILE A 92 -3.74 -2.34 -7.94
C ILE A 92 -4.99 -2.74 -8.70
N GLU A 93 -6.01 -1.90 -8.64
CA GLU A 93 -7.24 -2.10 -9.41
C GLU A 93 -7.03 -1.77 -10.89
N ARG A 94 -7.51 -2.64 -11.77
CA ARG A 94 -7.80 -2.25 -13.15
C ARG A 94 -9.30 -2.08 -13.28
N GLY A 95 -9.75 -0.83 -13.18
CA GLY A 95 -11.17 -0.50 -13.25
C GLY A 95 -11.86 -1.09 -14.47
N ILE A 96 -13.09 -1.60 -14.27
CA ILE A 96 -13.99 -2.00 -15.35
C ILE A 96 -14.24 -0.76 -16.21
N HIS A 97 -13.70 -0.74 -17.42
CA HIS A 97 -14.09 0.26 -18.42
C HIS A 97 -15.49 -0.09 -18.88
N VAL A 98 -16.50 0.61 -18.38
CA VAL A 98 -17.84 0.58 -18.96
C VAL A 98 -17.84 1.61 -20.10
N TYR A 99 -17.91 1.14 -21.34
CA TYR A 99 -18.12 1.96 -22.55
C TYR A 99 -19.62 2.14 -22.81
#